data_AF-A0A6A4MAN8-F1
#
_entry.id   AF-A0A6A4MAN8-F1
#
_cell.length_a   1.000
_cell.length_b   1.000
_cell.length_c   1.000
_cell.angle_alpha   90.00
_cell.angle_beta   90.00
_cell.angle_gamma   90.00
#
_symmetry.space_group_name_H-M   'P 1'
#
loop_
_entity.id
_entity.type
_entity.pdbx_description
1 polymer ?
#
loop_
_entity_poly.entity_id
_entity_poly.type
_entity_poly.pdbx_seq_one_letter_code
_entity_poly.pdbx_strand_id
1 'polypeptide(L)'
;MGASTGAKLSGMQKQVLGLYRGFLRAARTKSPEERRQIESIVSAEFRRNSKLVDRKNFIYIEYLLRRGGVGVCMMSNAWKEEQHPAFISFISSFLNANSFRLNFVPIAPDFILNCGASVAFMFVTNWDCSDTSPVFGRVQKLKEQFANLYVVVALPTKEQNDSFVHSYFRYGMVLGRPMFVLVQDLEMGFEKILKIAHARGVCKRQDAVSKMKAEREGSMQQIDAFLSVVTSIPGIDNHDANALNQAIGSIEAIAKASKELILENTDLSADKAETISRFLRDPKFYLSPKII
;
A
#
# COMPACT_ATOMS: atom_id res chain seq x y z
N MET A 1 9.27 54.80 25.68
CA MET A 1 8.75 54.05 24.51
C MET A 1 9.46 52.69 24.45
N GLY A 2 8.84 51.65 25.00
CA GLY A 2 9.41 50.29 24.97
C GLY A 2 9.08 49.61 23.64
N ALA A 3 10.10 49.30 22.85
CA ALA A 3 9.96 48.50 21.63
C ALA A 3 9.47 47.10 22.01
N SER A 4 8.30 46.70 21.51
CA SER A 4 7.78 45.35 21.68
C SER A 4 8.69 44.36 20.94
N THR A 5 9.55 43.65 21.66
CA THR A 5 10.26 42.47 21.15
C THR A 5 9.21 41.46 20.65
N GLY A 6 9.12 41.28 19.33
CA GLY A 6 8.10 40.43 18.72
C GLY A 6 8.09 39.02 19.30
N ALA A 7 6.91 38.55 19.71
CA ALA A 7 6.74 37.23 20.30
C ALA A 7 7.34 36.14 19.39
N LYS A 8 8.23 35.32 19.96
CA LYS A 8 8.96 34.27 19.25
C LYS A 8 7.95 33.19 18.81
N LEU A 9 7.70 33.10 17.50
CA LEU A 9 6.76 32.14 16.94
C LEU A 9 7.19 30.69 17.21
N SER A 10 6.23 29.83 17.57
CA SER A 10 6.45 28.40 17.73
C SER A 10 6.85 27.75 16.39
N GLY A 11 7.50 26.57 16.46
CA GLY A 11 7.86 25.82 15.26
C GLY A 11 6.65 25.55 14.35
N MET A 12 5.51 25.19 14.93
CA MET A 12 4.26 24.97 14.21
C MET A 12 3.72 26.26 13.58
N GLN A 13 3.74 27.39 14.30
CA GLN A 13 3.33 28.69 13.74
C GLN A 13 4.20 29.09 12.54
N LYS A 14 5.52 28.84 12.60
CA LYS A 14 6.42 29.06 11.46
C LYS A 14 6.05 28.19 10.26
N GLN A 15 5.66 26.93 10.50
CA GLN A 15 5.22 26.03 9.43
C GLN A 15 3.92 26.49 8.78
N VAL A 16 2.91 26.93 9.56
CA VAL A 16 1.65 27.50 9.04
C VAL A 16 1.91 28.73 8.18
N LEU A 17 2.73 29.66 8.66
CA LEU A 17 3.10 30.86 7.89
C LEU A 17 3.92 30.52 6.65
N GLY A 18 4.80 29.52 6.75
CA GLY A 18 5.56 28.99 5.62
C GLY A 18 4.65 28.48 4.50
N LEU A 19 3.61 27.71 4.86
CA LEU A 19 2.60 27.21 3.92
C LEU A 19 1.84 28.37 3.26
N TYR A 20 1.32 29.32 4.06
CA TYR A 20 0.62 30.50 3.54
C TYR A 20 1.49 31.31 2.55
N ARG A 21 2.74 31.62 2.94
CA ARG A 21 3.69 32.32 2.07
C ARG A 21 4.10 31.50 0.85
N GLY A 22 4.04 30.17 0.93
CA GLY A 22 4.26 29.27 -0.19
C GLY A 22 3.23 29.49 -1.28
N PHE A 23 1.93 29.49 -0.93
CA PHE A 23 0.85 29.79 -1.87
C PHE A 23 0.99 31.18 -2.51
N LEU A 24 1.33 32.20 -1.72
CA LEU A 24 1.52 33.55 -2.26
C LEU A 24 2.71 33.64 -3.21
N ARG A 25 3.80 32.89 -2.97
CA ARG A 25 4.94 32.81 -3.89
C ARG A 25 4.56 32.10 -5.18
N ALA A 26 3.81 30.99 -5.10
CA ALA A 26 3.30 30.29 -6.28
C ALA A 26 2.36 31.19 -7.10
N ALA A 27 1.48 31.96 -6.45
CA ALA A 27 0.59 32.90 -7.11
C ALA A 27 1.34 33.97 -7.93
N ARG A 28 2.55 34.38 -7.51
CA ARG A 28 3.37 35.35 -8.25
C ARG A 28 3.87 34.83 -9.61
N THR A 29 3.85 33.51 -9.84
CA THR A 29 4.24 32.90 -11.12
C THR A 29 3.09 32.85 -12.13
N LYS A 30 1.89 33.30 -11.76
CA LYS A 30 0.66 33.27 -12.56
C LYS A 30 0.29 34.67 -13.07
N SER A 31 -0.70 34.74 -13.96
CA SER A 31 -1.15 36.02 -14.52
C SER A 31 -1.70 36.96 -13.41
N PRO A 32 -1.76 38.29 -13.62
CA PRO A 32 -2.25 39.23 -12.59
C PRO A 32 -3.70 38.96 -12.13
N GLU A 33 -4.51 38.34 -12.97
CA GLU A 33 -5.90 37.98 -12.68
C GLU A 33 -5.96 36.69 -11.85
N GLU A 34 -5.28 35.63 -12.31
CA GLU A 34 -5.17 34.36 -11.60
C GLU A 34 -4.51 34.55 -10.23
N ARG A 35 -3.46 35.38 -10.16
CA ARG A 35 -2.79 35.74 -8.91
C ARG A 35 -3.77 36.31 -7.90
N ARG A 36 -4.60 37.29 -8.30
CA ARG A 36 -5.59 37.93 -7.42
C ARG A 36 -6.63 36.92 -6.94
N GLN A 37 -7.08 36.02 -7.82
CA GLN A 37 -8.00 34.95 -7.44
C GLN A 37 -7.36 33.99 -6.42
N ILE A 38 -6.14 33.52 -6.69
CA ILE A 38 -5.41 32.61 -5.80
C ILE A 38 -5.16 33.27 -4.44
N GLU A 39 -4.67 34.51 -4.40
CA GLU A 39 -4.44 35.25 -3.16
C GLU A 39 -5.74 35.43 -2.36
N SER A 40 -6.87 35.71 -3.02
CA SER A 40 -8.18 35.84 -2.39
C SER A 40 -8.65 34.52 -1.78
N ILE A 41 -8.62 33.43 -2.54
CA ILE A 41 -9.03 32.08 -2.10
C ILE A 41 -8.18 31.63 -0.92
N VAL A 42 -6.86 31.70 -1.05
CA VAL A 42 -5.91 31.29 -0.01
C VAL A 42 -6.13 32.11 1.27
N SER A 43 -6.28 33.43 1.15
CA SER A 43 -6.54 34.30 2.30
C SER A 43 -7.89 33.98 2.98
N ALA A 44 -8.93 33.70 2.20
CA ALA A 44 -10.25 33.33 2.71
C ALA A 44 -10.19 31.99 3.46
N GLU A 45 -9.55 30.97 2.88
CA GLU A 45 -9.43 29.65 3.49
C GLU A 45 -8.58 29.66 4.76
N PHE A 46 -7.46 30.38 4.80
CA PHE A 46 -6.67 30.51 6.03
C PHE A 46 -7.43 31.27 7.12
N ARG A 47 -8.21 32.29 6.77
CA ARG A 47 -9.09 33.00 7.73
C ARG A 47 -10.23 32.13 8.24
N ARG A 48 -10.79 31.28 7.38
CA ARG A 48 -11.84 30.34 7.76
C ARG A 48 -11.29 29.29 8.74
N ASN A 49 -10.17 28.66 8.38
CA ASN A 49 -9.55 27.64 9.21
C ASN A 49 -9.02 28.21 10.54
N SER A 50 -8.56 29.46 10.59
CA SER A 50 -8.13 30.08 11.86
C SER A 50 -9.28 30.34 12.86
N LYS A 51 -10.54 30.32 12.39
CA LYS A 51 -11.74 30.39 13.23
C LYS A 51 -12.28 29.01 13.60
N LEU A 52 -12.27 28.07 12.65
CA LEU A 52 -12.83 26.73 12.83
C LEU A 52 -11.90 25.77 13.59
N VAL A 53 -10.59 25.99 13.51
CA VAL A 53 -9.59 25.13 14.14
C VAL A 53 -9.14 25.75 15.46
N ASP A 54 -9.31 25.01 16.55
CA ASP A 54 -8.73 25.39 17.84
C ASP A 54 -7.20 25.50 17.72
N ARG A 55 -6.67 26.66 18.13
CA ARG A 55 -5.23 26.99 18.11
C ARG A 55 -4.40 26.07 19.02
N LYS A 56 -5.03 25.43 20.01
CA LYS A 56 -4.39 24.44 20.90
C LYS A 56 -4.47 23.01 20.36
N ASN A 57 -5.24 22.76 19.29
CA ASN A 57 -5.31 21.44 18.68
C ASN A 57 -4.09 21.20 17.77
N PHE A 58 -2.92 21.06 18.38
CA PHE A 58 -1.64 20.89 17.70
C PHE A 58 -1.66 19.68 16.75
N ILE A 59 -2.32 18.59 17.15
CA ILE A 59 -2.45 17.36 16.36
C ILE A 59 -3.22 17.64 15.07
N TYR A 60 -4.37 18.33 15.16
CA TYR A 60 -5.18 18.62 13.99
C TYR A 60 -4.55 19.67 13.08
N ILE A 61 -3.90 20.69 13.63
CA ILE A 61 -3.14 21.68 12.84
C ILE A 61 -2.00 20.98 12.09
N GLU A 62 -1.25 20.10 12.77
CA GLU A 62 -0.20 19.31 12.12
C GLU A 62 -0.76 18.41 11.03
N TYR A 63 -1.91 17.77 11.27
CA TYR A 63 -2.61 16.98 10.25
C TYR A 63 -2.97 17.81 9.02
N LEU A 64 -3.51 19.03 9.18
CA LEU A 64 -3.84 19.93 8.07
C LEU A 64 -2.58 20.41 7.32
N LEU A 65 -1.49 20.72 8.04
CA LEU A 65 -0.21 21.07 7.42
C LEU A 65 0.37 19.91 6.60
N ARG A 66 0.24 18.68 7.09
CA ARG A 66 0.64 17.46 6.38
C ARG A 66 -0.30 17.12 5.21
N ARG A 67 -1.59 17.51 5.26
CA ARG A 67 -2.51 17.40 4.12
C ARG A 67 -2.06 18.25 2.93
N GLY A 68 -1.41 19.38 3.18
CA GLY A 68 -0.93 20.34 2.17
C GLY A 68 0.32 19.93 1.38
N GLY A 69 0.75 18.66 1.44
CA GLY A 69 1.74 18.11 0.50
C GLY A 69 3.16 17.96 1.02
N VAL A 70 3.43 18.24 2.29
CA VAL A 70 4.78 18.02 2.84
C VAL A 70 4.87 16.66 3.51
N GLY A 71 5.41 15.68 2.78
CA GLY A 71 5.78 14.40 3.35
C GLY A 71 6.99 14.54 4.28
N VAL A 72 7.14 13.64 5.24
CA VAL A 72 8.36 13.54 6.06
C VAL A 72 9.01 12.20 5.77
N CYS A 73 10.29 12.23 5.37
CA CYS A 73 11.12 11.06 5.25
C CYS A 73 12.11 11.06 6.41
N MET A 74 12.06 10.02 7.23
CA MET A 74 13.04 9.73 8.26
C MET A 74 13.99 8.68 7.69
N MET A 75 15.30 8.95 7.71
CA MET A 75 16.33 8.06 7.20
C MET A 75 17.28 7.66 8.32
N SER A 76 17.66 6.38 8.37
CA SER A 76 18.56 5.85 9.38
C SER A 76 19.96 6.46 9.27
N ASN A 77 20.52 6.88 10.41
CA ASN A 77 21.90 7.36 10.48
C ASN A 77 22.89 6.26 10.07
N ALA A 78 22.72 5.04 10.59
CA ALA A 78 23.62 3.93 10.30
C ALA A 78 23.59 3.57 8.80
N TRP A 79 22.39 3.42 8.23
CA TRP A 79 22.26 3.10 6.81
C TRP A 79 22.87 4.18 5.91
N LYS A 80 22.68 5.47 6.26
CA LYS A 80 23.27 6.60 5.53
C LYS A 80 24.79 6.51 5.47
N GLU A 81 25.43 6.17 6.58
CA GLU A 81 26.89 6.10 6.71
C GLU A 81 27.51 4.99 5.84
N GLU A 82 26.73 3.95 5.54
CA GLU A 82 27.12 2.86 4.64
C GLU A 82 26.99 3.22 3.15
N GLN A 83 26.23 4.27 2.80
CA GLN A 83 25.96 4.62 1.41
C GLN A 83 26.95 5.64 0.83
N HIS A 84 27.15 5.58 -0.48
CA HIS A 84 27.96 6.55 -1.20
C HIS A 84 27.35 7.98 -1.12
N PRO A 85 28.14 9.05 -0.85
CA PRO A 85 27.62 10.41 -0.70
C PRO A 85 26.80 10.93 -1.88
N ALA A 86 27.14 10.55 -3.11
CA ALA A 86 26.38 10.93 -4.31
C ALA A 86 24.94 10.41 -4.26
N PHE A 87 24.73 9.18 -3.77
CA PHE A 87 23.41 8.60 -3.66
C PHE A 87 22.56 9.28 -2.57
N ILE A 88 23.19 9.66 -1.46
CA ILE A 88 22.53 10.46 -0.42
C ILE A 88 22.14 11.86 -0.94
N SER A 89 22.99 12.47 -1.79
CA SER A 89 22.68 13.74 -2.45
C SER A 89 21.51 13.60 -3.42
N PHE A 90 21.48 12.52 -4.21
CA PHE A 90 20.33 12.17 -5.06
C PHE A 90 19.04 12.06 -4.23
N ILE A 91 19.04 11.23 -3.17
CA ILE A 91 17.88 11.04 -2.28
C ILE A 91 17.38 12.38 -1.73
N SER A 92 18.29 13.21 -1.22
CA SER A 92 17.96 14.51 -0.65
C SER A 92 17.32 15.45 -1.68
N SER A 93 17.88 15.48 -2.89
CA SER A 93 17.39 16.30 -4.01
C SER A 93 16.03 15.80 -4.50
N PHE A 94 15.89 14.48 -4.65
CA PHE A 94 14.67 13.82 -5.09
C PHE A 94 13.52 14.02 -4.09
N LEU A 95 13.77 13.88 -2.79
CA LEU A 95 12.78 14.16 -1.76
C LEU A 95 12.35 15.63 -1.79
N ASN A 96 13.30 16.57 -1.90
CA ASN A 96 12.98 18.00 -1.96
C ASN A 96 12.11 18.34 -3.18
N ALA A 97 12.44 17.79 -4.36
CA ALA A 97 11.64 17.94 -5.58
C ALA A 97 10.21 17.42 -5.43
N ASN A 98 10.03 16.37 -4.61
CA ASN A 98 8.72 15.77 -4.31
C ASN A 98 8.07 16.33 -3.03
N SER A 99 8.55 17.47 -2.52
CA SER A 99 8.02 18.12 -1.31
C SER A 99 8.12 17.28 -0.02
N PHE A 100 9.14 16.44 0.10
CA PHE A 100 9.45 15.73 1.36
C PHE A 100 10.54 16.46 2.15
N ARG A 101 10.33 16.55 3.46
CA ARG A 101 11.38 16.93 4.41
C ARG A 101 12.14 15.69 4.83
N LEU A 102 13.45 15.71 4.64
CA LEU A 102 14.37 14.66 5.07
C LEU A 102 14.88 14.96 6.48
N ASN A 103 14.77 13.97 7.38
CA ASN A 103 15.36 13.98 8.71
C ASN A 103 16.23 12.74 8.89
N PHE A 104 17.39 12.90 9.52
CA PHE A 104 18.28 11.80 9.89
C PHE A 104 18.04 11.42 11.35
N VAL A 105 17.74 10.16 11.61
CA VAL A 105 17.34 9.68 12.94
C VAL A 105 17.86 8.24 13.20
N PRO A 106 18.11 7.86 14.46
CA PRO A 106 18.51 6.48 14.79
C PRO A 106 17.27 5.57 14.80
N ILE A 107 16.92 5.04 13.63
CA ILE A 107 15.78 4.14 13.44
C ILE A 107 16.24 2.75 12.97
N ALA A 108 15.47 1.73 13.33
CA ALA A 108 15.73 0.33 12.96
C ALA A 108 15.51 0.03 11.45
N PRO A 109 14.42 0.46 10.79
CA PRO A 109 14.32 0.40 9.33
C PRO A 109 15.20 1.48 8.68
N ASP A 110 15.49 1.33 7.38
CA ASP A 110 16.33 2.30 6.65
C ASP A 110 15.58 3.61 6.41
N PHE A 111 14.28 3.52 6.12
CA PHE A 111 13.42 4.69 5.95
C PHE A 111 12.06 4.52 6.65
N ILE A 112 11.52 5.63 7.14
CA ILE A 112 10.10 5.77 7.49
C ILE A 112 9.56 6.99 6.76
N LEU A 113 8.58 6.77 5.87
CA LEU A 113 7.91 7.84 5.14
C LEU A 113 6.51 8.08 5.71
N ASN A 114 6.24 9.34 5.99
CA ASN A 114 4.98 9.84 6.53
C ASN A 114 4.35 10.82 5.52
N CYS A 115 3.34 10.36 4.79
CA CYS A 115 2.60 11.19 3.81
C CYS A 115 1.08 10.96 3.87
N GLY A 116 0.57 10.65 5.07
CA GLY A 116 -0.84 10.33 5.35
C GLY A 116 -0.97 8.95 6.00
N ALA A 117 -0.13 8.01 5.58
CA ALA A 117 0.18 6.78 6.28
C ALA A 117 1.67 6.80 6.68
N SER A 118 2.01 6.04 7.72
CA SER A 118 3.40 5.76 8.09
C SER A 118 3.78 4.41 7.49
N VAL A 119 4.84 4.40 6.68
CA VAL A 119 5.32 3.22 5.96
C VAL A 119 6.81 3.07 6.22
N ALA A 120 7.22 1.88 6.65
CA ALA A 120 8.61 1.55 6.92
C ALA A 120 9.21 0.81 5.73
N PHE A 121 10.48 1.10 5.43
CA PHE A 121 11.22 0.47 4.35
C PHE A 121 12.56 -0.04 4.84
N MET A 122 12.90 -1.25 4.42
CA MET A 122 14.26 -1.77 4.41
C MET A 122 14.76 -1.70 2.96
N PHE A 123 15.90 -1.08 2.72
CA PHE A 123 16.50 -0.93 1.40
C PHE A 123 17.87 -1.59 1.35
N VAL A 124 17.90 -2.78 0.75
CA VAL A 124 19.12 -3.56 0.52
C VAL A 124 19.75 -3.06 -0.77
N THR A 125 20.82 -2.28 -0.64
CA THR A 125 21.54 -1.66 -1.76
C THR A 125 22.69 -2.53 -2.27
N ASN A 126 23.16 -3.48 -1.47
CA ASN A 126 24.15 -4.46 -1.85
C ASN A 126 23.66 -5.87 -1.45
N TRP A 127 23.53 -6.77 -2.43
CA TRP A 127 23.12 -8.15 -2.21
C TRP A 127 24.33 -9.07 -2.27
N ASP A 128 24.64 -9.68 -1.13
CA ASP A 128 25.67 -10.70 -1.01
C ASP A 128 25.09 -12.08 -1.30
N CYS A 129 25.50 -12.68 -2.41
CA CYS A 129 25.07 -14.03 -2.78
C CYS A 129 25.62 -15.12 -1.84
N SER A 130 26.70 -14.83 -1.10
CA SER A 130 27.37 -15.79 -0.23
C SER A 130 26.72 -15.87 1.16
N ASP A 131 26.30 -14.74 1.72
CA ASP A 131 25.59 -14.70 2.99
C ASP A 131 24.34 -13.79 2.95
N THR A 132 23.18 -14.42 2.81
CA THR A 132 21.88 -13.75 2.81
C THR A 132 21.25 -13.69 4.21
N SER A 133 21.86 -14.35 5.20
CA SER A 133 21.32 -14.47 6.57
C SER A 133 21.10 -13.12 7.26
N PRO A 134 22.01 -12.14 7.18
CA PRO A 134 21.81 -10.84 7.83
C PRO A 134 20.57 -10.11 7.29
N VAL A 135 20.33 -10.20 5.98
CA VAL A 135 19.19 -9.57 5.32
C VAL A 135 17.89 -10.19 5.83
N PHE A 136 17.74 -11.51 5.74
CA PHE A 136 16.49 -12.17 6.15
C PHE A 136 16.27 -12.12 7.67
N GLY A 137 17.33 -12.17 8.49
CA GLY A 137 17.24 -11.96 9.93
C GLY A 137 16.70 -10.58 10.28
N ARG A 138 17.14 -9.54 9.56
CA ARG A 138 16.61 -8.17 9.73
C ARG A 138 15.17 -8.05 9.23
N VAL A 139 14.83 -8.67 8.10
CA VAL A 139 13.44 -8.72 7.60
C VAL A 139 12.51 -9.36 8.63
N GLN A 140 12.90 -10.47 9.25
CA GLN A 140 12.09 -11.14 10.26
C GLN A 140 11.88 -10.30 11.51
N LYS A 141 12.90 -9.55 11.97
CA LYS A 141 12.74 -8.63 13.10
C LYS A 141 11.83 -7.45 12.76
N LEU A 142 12.00 -6.85 11.58
CA LEU A 142 11.23 -5.66 11.20
C LEU A 142 9.77 -5.99 10.88
N LYS A 143 9.46 -7.16 10.30
CA LYS A 143 8.06 -7.52 9.96
C LYS A 143 7.17 -7.67 11.20
N GLU A 144 7.76 -8.00 12.35
CA GLU A 144 7.04 -8.10 13.63
C GLU A 144 6.78 -6.72 14.24
N GLN A 145 7.65 -5.75 13.97
CA GLN A 145 7.57 -4.40 14.52
C GLN A 145 6.70 -3.45 13.68
N PHE A 146 6.65 -3.65 12.36
CA PHE A 146 6.03 -2.71 11.42
C PHE A 146 4.94 -3.38 10.58
N ALA A 147 3.68 -3.00 10.81
CA ALA A 147 2.54 -3.50 10.04
C ALA A 147 2.59 -3.14 8.53
N ASN A 148 3.22 -2.02 8.18
CA ASN A 148 3.42 -1.58 6.79
C ASN A 148 4.92 -1.56 6.46
N LEU A 149 5.53 -2.74 6.39
CA LEU A 149 6.93 -2.91 5.99
C LEU A 149 7.03 -3.32 4.51
N TYR A 150 7.93 -2.64 3.81
CA TYR A 150 8.36 -2.98 2.46
C TYR A 150 9.86 -3.24 2.44
N VAL A 151 10.29 -4.23 1.67
CA VAL A 151 11.71 -4.55 1.48
C VAL A 151 12.06 -4.28 0.03
N VAL A 152 12.89 -3.28 -0.22
CA VAL A 152 13.40 -2.98 -1.56
C VAL A 152 14.79 -3.57 -1.69
N VAL A 153 15.02 -4.33 -2.76
CA VAL A 153 16.28 -5.06 -2.96
C VAL A 153 16.83 -4.75 -4.34
N ALA A 154 18.05 -4.21 -4.38
CA ALA A 154 18.78 -3.97 -5.61
C ALA A 154 19.49 -5.25 -6.07
N LEU A 155 19.08 -5.78 -7.22
CA LEU A 155 19.57 -7.00 -7.84
C LEU A 155 19.90 -6.71 -9.32
N PRO A 156 21.03 -6.00 -9.60
CA PRO A 156 21.41 -5.62 -10.96
C PRO A 156 21.73 -6.82 -11.86
N THR A 157 22.14 -7.96 -11.30
CA THR A 157 22.55 -9.14 -12.05
C THR A 157 21.54 -10.28 -11.95
N LYS A 158 21.56 -11.17 -12.97
CA LYS A 158 20.74 -12.38 -12.96
C LYS A 158 21.12 -13.32 -11.81
N GLU A 159 22.41 -13.47 -11.52
CA GLU A 159 22.90 -14.30 -10.42
C GLU A 159 22.34 -13.87 -9.06
N GLN A 160 22.31 -12.56 -8.79
CA GLN A 160 21.71 -12.02 -7.58
C GLN A 160 20.20 -12.26 -7.52
N ASN A 161 19.51 -12.19 -8.66
CA ASN A 161 18.08 -12.53 -8.74
C ASN A 161 17.83 -14.01 -8.42
N ASP A 162 18.59 -14.91 -9.04
CA ASP A 162 18.49 -16.35 -8.79
C ASP A 162 18.82 -16.68 -7.32
N SER A 163 19.84 -16.03 -6.75
CA SER A 163 20.19 -16.12 -5.32
C SER A 163 19.06 -15.62 -4.40
N PHE A 164 18.45 -14.47 -4.74
CA PHE A 164 17.30 -13.94 -4.00
C PHE A 164 16.12 -14.92 -4.02
N VAL A 165 15.75 -15.45 -5.19
CA VAL A 165 14.63 -16.39 -5.33
C VAL A 165 14.87 -17.63 -4.49
N HIS A 166 16.06 -18.22 -4.58
CA HIS A 166 16.41 -19.37 -3.77
C HIS A 166 16.31 -19.07 -2.27
N SER A 167 16.83 -17.93 -1.84
CA SER A 167 16.83 -17.52 -0.44
C SER A 167 15.43 -17.19 0.07
N TYR A 168 14.58 -16.58 -0.76
CA TYR A 168 13.18 -16.28 -0.44
C TYR A 168 12.42 -17.53 0.00
N PHE A 169 12.57 -18.63 -0.75
CA PHE A 169 11.97 -19.91 -0.41
C PHE A 169 12.67 -20.59 0.77
N ARG A 170 14.01 -20.56 0.82
CA ARG A 170 14.81 -21.14 1.91
C ARG A 170 14.39 -20.60 3.28
N TYR A 171 14.14 -19.30 3.37
CA TYR A 171 13.72 -18.65 4.62
C TYR A 171 12.20 -18.66 4.85
N GLY A 172 11.43 -19.38 4.02
CA GLY A 172 9.99 -19.56 4.19
C GLY A 172 9.19 -18.26 4.09
N MET A 173 9.61 -17.34 3.20
CA MET A 173 8.87 -16.09 3.01
C MET A 173 7.52 -16.33 2.37
N VAL A 174 6.50 -15.61 2.86
CA VAL A 174 5.14 -15.67 2.33
C VAL A 174 4.89 -14.43 1.47
N LEU A 175 4.23 -14.64 0.33
CA LEU A 175 3.88 -13.55 -0.58
C LEU A 175 3.12 -12.44 0.16
N GLY A 176 3.66 -11.22 0.05
CA GLY A 176 3.07 -10.02 0.65
C GLY A 176 3.34 -9.80 2.14
N ARG A 177 4.14 -10.63 2.82
CA ARG A 177 4.46 -10.47 4.25
C ARG A 177 5.96 -10.67 4.60
N PRO A 178 6.81 -9.63 4.52
CA PRO A 178 6.54 -8.31 3.93
C PRO A 178 6.57 -8.35 2.39
N MET A 179 6.15 -7.25 1.75
CA MET A 179 6.24 -7.14 0.29
C MET A 179 7.67 -6.80 -0.12
N PHE A 180 8.24 -7.65 -0.99
CA PHE A 180 9.55 -7.44 -1.60
C PHE A 180 9.38 -6.70 -2.93
N VAL A 181 10.26 -5.73 -3.19
CA VAL A 181 10.30 -4.92 -4.41
C VAL A 181 11.70 -5.04 -5.00
N LEU A 182 11.82 -5.80 -6.08
CA LEU A 182 13.08 -5.98 -6.77
C LEU A 182 13.33 -4.82 -7.74
N VAL A 183 14.56 -4.32 -7.77
CA VAL A 183 15.00 -3.23 -8.65
C VAL A 183 16.39 -3.51 -9.20
N GLN A 184 16.68 -2.96 -10.39
CA GLN A 184 17.99 -3.11 -11.04
C GLN A 184 18.96 -1.98 -10.68
N ASP A 185 18.43 -0.85 -10.21
CA ASP A 185 19.18 0.35 -9.92
C ASP A 185 18.73 0.99 -8.59
N LEU A 186 19.66 1.69 -7.94
CA LEU A 186 19.46 2.31 -6.63
C LEU A 186 18.50 3.51 -6.69
N GLU A 187 18.61 4.36 -7.72
CA GLU A 187 17.72 5.51 -7.90
C GLU A 187 16.30 5.04 -8.18
N MET A 188 16.13 4.04 -9.05
CA MET A 188 14.85 3.36 -9.27
C MET A 188 14.29 2.77 -7.97
N GLY A 189 15.15 2.15 -7.15
CA GLY A 189 14.79 1.64 -5.82
C GLY A 189 14.15 2.72 -4.96
N PHE A 190 14.82 3.87 -4.85
CA PHE A 190 14.31 4.97 -4.04
C PHE A 190 13.05 5.62 -4.63
N GLU A 191 12.96 5.74 -5.95
CA GLU A 191 11.75 6.20 -6.63
C GLU A 191 10.55 5.31 -6.28
N LYS A 192 10.72 3.98 -6.32
CA LYS A 192 9.68 3.03 -5.91
C LYS A 192 9.29 3.17 -4.45
N ILE A 193 10.26 3.38 -3.54
CA ILE A 193 9.99 3.66 -2.12
C ILE A 193 9.03 4.85 -2.00
N LEU A 194 9.34 5.96 -2.69
CA LEU A 194 8.52 7.17 -2.60
C LEU A 194 7.13 6.97 -3.20
N LYS A 195 7.03 6.31 -4.36
CA LYS A 195 5.75 5.98 -5.01
C LYS A 195 4.86 5.11 -4.13
N ILE A 196 5.41 4.09 -3.49
CA ILE A 196 4.68 3.21 -2.57
C ILE A 196 4.17 4.00 -1.37
N ALA A 197 5.01 4.84 -0.76
CA ALA A 197 4.61 5.69 0.36
C ALA A 197 3.44 6.60 -0.02
N HIS A 198 3.55 7.29 -1.16
CA HIS A 198 2.47 8.14 -1.68
C HIS A 198 1.17 7.38 -1.91
N ALA A 199 1.23 6.25 -2.62
CA ALA A 199 0.06 5.43 -2.91
C ALA A 199 -0.63 5.01 -1.60
N ARG A 200 0.13 4.53 -0.61
CA ARG A 200 -0.41 4.19 0.72
C ARG A 200 -1.02 5.39 1.42
N GLY A 201 -0.39 6.55 1.35
CA GLY A 201 -0.91 7.80 1.90
C GLY A 201 -2.26 8.19 1.28
N VAL A 202 -2.38 8.10 -0.04
CA VAL A 202 -3.63 8.39 -0.77
C VAL A 202 -4.71 7.36 -0.47
N CYS A 203 -4.40 6.07 -0.55
CA CYS A 203 -5.35 4.99 -0.25
C CYS A 203 -5.94 5.13 1.15
N LYS A 204 -5.12 5.48 2.16
CA LYS A 204 -5.59 5.71 3.52
C LYS A 204 -6.50 6.95 3.61
N ARG A 205 -6.18 8.03 2.90
CA ARG A 205 -7.01 9.26 2.88
C ARG A 205 -8.37 9.04 2.24
N GLN A 206 -8.43 8.22 1.19
CA GLN A 206 -9.65 7.95 0.42
C GLN A 206 -10.48 6.79 0.98
N ASP A 207 -9.99 6.16 2.05
CA ASP A 207 -10.51 4.90 2.60
C ASP A 207 -10.69 3.83 1.52
N ALA A 208 -9.76 3.80 0.55
CA ALA A 208 -9.88 2.99 -0.65
C ALA A 208 -9.92 1.49 -0.33
N VAL A 209 -9.17 1.04 0.69
CA VAL A 209 -9.15 -0.38 1.08
C VAL A 209 -10.52 -0.82 1.59
N SER A 210 -11.18 -0.02 2.43
CA SER A 210 -12.50 -0.36 2.97
C SER A 210 -13.55 -0.31 1.87
N LYS A 211 -13.49 0.69 0.97
CA LYS A 211 -14.36 0.75 -0.21
C LYS A 211 -14.19 -0.45 -1.13
N MET A 212 -12.96 -0.83 -1.47
CA MET A 212 -12.69 -2.02 -2.27
C MET A 212 -13.14 -3.31 -1.58
N LYS A 213 -13.04 -3.39 -0.24
CA LYS A 213 -13.58 -4.53 0.51
C LYS A 213 -15.10 -4.57 0.43
N ALA A 214 -15.78 -3.44 0.62
CA ALA A 214 -17.23 -3.36 0.51
C ALA A 214 -17.72 -3.65 -0.91
N GLU A 215 -17.03 -3.14 -1.93
CA GLU A 215 -17.29 -3.46 -3.35
C GLU A 215 -17.09 -4.95 -3.61
N ARG A 216 -15.98 -5.53 -3.15
CA ARG A 216 -15.73 -6.97 -3.27
C ARG A 216 -16.81 -7.80 -2.57
N GLU A 217 -17.18 -7.45 -1.34
CA GLU A 217 -18.24 -8.13 -0.59
C GLU A 217 -19.58 -8.02 -1.33
N GLY A 218 -19.91 -6.84 -1.87
CA GLY A 218 -21.09 -6.63 -2.71
C GLY A 218 -21.06 -7.48 -3.99
N SER A 219 -19.93 -7.52 -4.71
CA SER A 219 -19.76 -8.38 -5.89
C SER A 219 -19.85 -9.86 -5.56
N MET A 220 -19.33 -10.30 -4.40
CA MET A 220 -19.43 -11.70 -3.96
C MET A 220 -20.86 -12.09 -3.55
N GLN A 221 -21.72 -11.12 -3.22
CA GLN A 221 -23.14 -11.35 -2.97
C GLN A 221 -23.99 -11.34 -4.25
N GLN A 222 -23.44 -10.94 -5.39
CA GLN A 222 -24.17 -11.01 -6.65
C GLN A 222 -24.31 -12.47 -7.08
N ILE A 223 -25.53 -12.82 -7.52
CA ILE A 223 -25.84 -14.16 -8.05
C ILE A 223 -24.93 -14.51 -9.24
N ASP A 224 -24.46 -13.51 -9.99
CA ASP A 224 -23.52 -13.69 -11.11
C ASP A 224 -22.18 -14.29 -10.66
N ALA A 225 -21.69 -13.94 -9.46
CA ALA A 225 -20.47 -14.52 -8.91
C ALA A 225 -20.69 -15.98 -8.53
N PHE A 226 -21.85 -16.30 -7.95
CA PHE A 226 -22.23 -17.68 -7.67
C PHE A 226 -22.32 -18.49 -8.97
N LEU A 227 -23.05 -17.98 -9.97
CA LEU A 227 -23.22 -18.64 -11.26
C LEU A 227 -21.88 -18.87 -11.95
N SER A 228 -21.00 -17.87 -11.99
CA SER A 228 -19.68 -17.99 -12.60
C SER A 228 -18.82 -19.07 -11.93
N VAL A 229 -18.86 -19.18 -10.60
CA VAL A 229 -18.09 -20.21 -9.87
C VAL A 229 -18.66 -21.60 -10.13
N VAL A 230 -19.98 -21.77 -10.05
CA VAL A 230 -20.61 -23.09 -10.18
C VAL A 230 -20.56 -23.60 -11.62
N THR A 231 -20.72 -22.74 -12.62
CA THR A 231 -20.56 -23.09 -14.04
C THR A 231 -19.11 -23.33 -14.47
N SER A 232 -18.13 -22.95 -13.64
CA SER A 232 -16.73 -23.34 -13.86
C SER A 232 -16.50 -24.83 -13.56
N ILE A 233 -17.46 -25.51 -12.91
CA ILE A 233 -17.44 -26.96 -12.77
C ILE A 233 -17.77 -27.57 -14.14
N PRO A 234 -16.91 -28.43 -14.69
CA PRO A 234 -17.16 -29.02 -16.01
C PRO A 234 -18.48 -29.77 -16.07
N GLY A 235 -19.23 -29.56 -17.14
CA GLY A 235 -20.53 -30.21 -17.37
C GLY A 235 -21.71 -29.61 -16.59
N ILE A 236 -21.48 -28.49 -15.88
CA ILE A 236 -22.51 -27.74 -15.15
C ILE A 236 -22.82 -26.46 -15.91
N ASP A 237 -24.09 -26.28 -16.27
CA ASP A 237 -24.57 -25.09 -16.98
C ASP A 237 -25.30 -24.10 -16.03
N ASN A 238 -25.76 -22.97 -16.59
CA ASN A 238 -26.47 -21.95 -15.82
C ASN A 238 -27.78 -22.47 -15.20
N HIS A 239 -28.46 -23.42 -15.84
CA HIS A 239 -29.69 -23.99 -15.30
C HIS A 239 -29.36 -24.83 -14.06
N ASP A 240 -28.38 -25.72 -14.17
CA ASP A 240 -27.91 -26.54 -13.05
C ASP A 240 -27.44 -25.68 -11.87
N ALA A 241 -26.67 -24.62 -12.17
CA ALA A 241 -26.19 -23.70 -11.15
C ALA A 241 -27.35 -23.01 -10.42
N ASN A 242 -28.39 -22.57 -11.13
CA ASN A 242 -29.57 -21.98 -10.51
C ASN A 242 -30.34 -23.00 -9.65
N ALA A 243 -30.49 -24.24 -10.10
CA ALA A 243 -31.13 -25.31 -9.32
C ALA A 243 -30.36 -25.57 -8.01
N LEU A 244 -29.02 -25.64 -8.06
CA LEU A 244 -28.16 -25.79 -6.89
C LEU A 244 -28.28 -24.60 -5.92
N ASN A 245 -28.34 -23.37 -6.44
CA ASN A 245 -28.52 -22.17 -5.61
C ASN A 245 -29.87 -22.19 -4.87
N GLN A 246 -30.94 -22.59 -5.55
CA GLN A 246 -32.29 -22.62 -4.95
C GLN A 246 -32.44 -23.76 -3.93
N ALA A 247 -31.88 -24.93 -4.22
CA ALA A 247 -32.04 -26.13 -3.41
C ALA A 247 -31.05 -26.24 -2.25
N ILE A 248 -29.78 -25.90 -2.50
CA ILE A 248 -28.67 -26.08 -1.53
C ILE A 248 -28.20 -24.74 -0.97
N GLY A 249 -28.32 -23.66 -1.75
CA GLY A 249 -27.92 -22.33 -1.32
C GLY A 249 -26.47 -22.02 -1.69
N SER A 250 -25.55 -22.14 -0.73
CA SER A 250 -24.20 -21.59 -0.88
C SER A 250 -23.22 -22.55 -1.55
N ILE A 251 -22.15 -22.01 -2.14
CA ILE A 251 -21.02 -22.79 -2.69
C ILE A 251 -20.40 -23.69 -1.62
N GLU A 252 -20.32 -23.22 -0.37
CA GLU A 252 -19.80 -24.01 0.76
C GLU A 252 -20.72 -25.21 1.06
N ALA A 253 -22.04 -25.00 1.05
CA ALA A 253 -23.01 -26.08 1.24
C ALA A 253 -22.94 -27.09 0.09
N ILE A 254 -22.79 -26.64 -1.16
CA ILE A 254 -22.60 -27.52 -2.33
C ILE A 254 -21.32 -28.35 -2.20
N ALA A 255 -20.20 -27.76 -1.75
CA ALA A 255 -18.95 -28.50 -1.52
C ALA A 255 -19.08 -29.59 -0.45
N LYS A 256 -19.95 -29.37 0.55
CA LYS A 256 -20.22 -30.30 1.65
C LYS A 256 -21.41 -31.23 1.39
N ALA A 257 -22.21 -31.00 0.35
CA ALA A 257 -23.33 -31.85 -0.01
C ALA A 257 -22.87 -33.24 -0.47
N SER A 258 -23.57 -34.29 -0.03
CA SER A 258 -23.37 -35.63 -0.60
C SER A 258 -24.05 -35.74 -1.96
N LYS A 259 -23.68 -36.76 -2.73
CA LYS A 259 -24.30 -37.01 -4.04
C LYS A 259 -25.81 -37.23 -3.90
N GLU A 260 -26.20 -37.98 -2.88
CA GLU A 260 -27.60 -38.30 -2.57
C GLU A 260 -28.37 -37.03 -2.23
N LEU A 261 -27.80 -36.16 -1.39
CA LEU A 261 -28.41 -34.88 -1.04
C LEU A 261 -28.60 -33.98 -2.27
N ILE A 262 -27.65 -33.97 -3.21
CA ILE A 262 -27.81 -33.22 -4.46
C ILE A 262 -28.97 -33.79 -5.27
N LEU A 263 -29.01 -35.10 -5.48
CA LEU A 263 -30.05 -35.77 -6.28
C LEU A 263 -31.45 -35.71 -5.65
N GLU A 264 -31.55 -35.64 -4.32
CA GLU A 264 -32.84 -35.51 -3.62
C GLU A 264 -33.42 -34.10 -3.72
N ASN A 265 -32.56 -33.08 -3.81
CA ASN A 265 -32.98 -31.68 -3.72
C ASN A 265 -32.92 -30.94 -5.07
N THR A 266 -32.31 -31.52 -6.10
CA THR A 266 -32.22 -30.92 -7.45
C THR A 266 -32.66 -31.90 -8.54
N ASP A 267 -32.88 -31.36 -9.74
CA ASP A 267 -33.17 -32.12 -10.96
C ASP A 267 -31.91 -32.51 -11.76
N LEU A 268 -30.73 -32.41 -11.14
CA LEU A 268 -29.47 -32.76 -11.77
C LEU A 268 -29.37 -34.27 -12.04
N SER A 269 -28.69 -34.65 -13.12
CA SER A 269 -28.43 -36.06 -13.41
C SER A 269 -27.43 -36.67 -12.40
N ALA A 270 -27.46 -37.99 -12.26
CA ALA A 270 -26.51 -38.74 -11.43
C ALA A 270 -25.04 -38.46 -11.80
N ASP A 271 -24.76 -38.25 -13.08
CA ASP A 271 -23.43 -37.93 -13.60
C ASP A 271 -22.99 -36.51 -13.23
N LYS A 272 -23.90 -35.52 -13.30
CA LYS A 272 -23.62 -34.14 -12.87
C LYS A 272 -23.39 -34.08 -11.36
N ALA A 273 -24.21 -34.77 -10.56
CA ALA A 273 -24.04 -34.85 -9.10
C ALA A 273 -22.72 -35.54 -8.70
N GLU A 274 -22.33 -36.62 -9.39
CA GLU A 274 -21.03 -37.27 -9.20
C GLU A 274 -19.87 -36.32 -9.56
N THR A 275 -20.00 -35.59 -10.67
CA THR A 275 -18.97 -34.65 -11.15
C THR A 275 -18.74 -33.53 -10.16
N ILE A 276 -19.81 -32.95 -9.59
CA ILE A 276 -19.72 -31.94 -8.53
C ILE A 276 -19.00 -32.50 -7.30
N SER A 277 -19.41 -33.68 -6.83
CA SER A 277 -18.83 -34.30 -5.64
C SER A 277 -17.33 -34.59 -5.81
N ARG A 278 -16.95 -35.20 -6.94
CA ARG A 278 -15.54 -35.49 -7.26
C ARG A 278 -14.72 -34.22 -7.46
N PHE A 279 -15.25 -33.22 -8.15
CA PHE A 279 -14.51 -31.98 -8.38
C PHE A 279 -14.18 -31.24 -7.09
N LEU A 280 -15.06 -31.28 -6.08
CA LEU A 280 -14.85 -30.56 -4.84
C LEU A 280 -14.07 -31.37 -3.78
N ARG A 281 -13.95 -32.70 -3.95
CA ARG A 281 -13.40 -33.59 -2.91
C ARG A 281 -12.24 -34.47 -3.34
N ASP A 282 -12.02 -34.68 -4.63
CA ASP A 282 -10.95 -35.54 -5.14
C ASP A 282 -9.82 -34.70 -5.77
N PRO A 283 -8.67 -34.56 -5.07
CA PRO A 283 -7.49 -33.87 -5.58
C PRO A 283 -7.01 -34.35 -6.94
N LYS A 284 -7.12 -35.66 -7.22
CA LYS A 284 -6.66 -36.20 -8.49
C LYS A 284 -7.56 -35.75 -9.64
N PHE A 285 -8.85 -35.61 -9.37
CA PHE A 285 -9.86 -35.28 -10.37
C PHE A 285 -9.93 -33.78 -10.72
N TYR A 286 -9.71 -32.88 -9.75
CA TYR A 286 -9.69 -31.44 -10.04
C TYR A 286 -8.32 -30.92 -10.51
N LEU A 287 -7.22 -31.61 -10.19
CA LEU A 287 -5.88 -31.27 -10.69
C LEU A 287 -5.58 -31.86 -12.08
N SER A 288 -6.32 -32.88 -12.52
CA SER A 288 -6.15 -33.45 -13.85
C SER A 288 -6.64 -32.48 -14.95
N PRO A 289 -5.88 -32.32 -16.04
CA PRO A 289 -6.30 -31.48 -17.16
C PRO A 289 -7.59 -32.03 -17.75
N LYS A 290 -8.61 -31.18 -17.78
CA LYS A 290 -9.93 -31.50 -18.31
C LYS A 290 -9.98 -31.04 -19.76
N ILE A 291 -9.37 -31.83 -20.63
CA ILE A 291 -9.40 -31.59 -22.07
C ILE A 291 -10.82 -31.96 -22.52
N ILE A 292 -11.58 -30.95 -22.96
CA ILE A 292 -12.84 -31.12 -23.70
C ILE A 292 -12.49 -31.12 -25.18
#